data_AF-A0A411YKP9-F1
#
_entry.id   AF-A0A411YKP9-F1
#
_cell.length_a   1.000
_cell.length_b   1.000
_cell.length_c   1.000
_cell.angle_alpha   90.00
_cell.angle_beta   90.00
_cell.angle_gamma   90.00
#
_symmetry.space_group_name_H-M   'P 1'
#
loop_
_entity.id
_entity.type
_entity.pdbx_description
1 polymer ?
#
loop_
_entity_poly.entity_id
_entity_poly.type
_entity_poly.pdbx_seq_one_letter_code
_entity_poly.pdbx_strand_id
1 'polypeptide(L)'
;MFELDNRDLASLLLMGVFLLTAFSRRRVRESFSDVARAFLRPIILVPLVLLVGHVAGLIYLGFALGIWDAELMRPTVAWFLTAVVAFFSIDKAQRDPRFVRKVGLRTVGIAVTLEFIANLYVLSLGWEIALAVVGVVLVLLAAVASTRPEHRPVATAAEALLGLLGLGVIGYSVRQLVINWSDVDRGGLALEFLLPIWMTLGLLPLLYVFALYAGYEGPARELRRADGTRLARLKAFIALLAKVRTRRSSLGLVKLYWTRQMVQADSVRGAMSVVQEMMDEAEARQSAAEAENQRLVDYAGVTGVDSEGRQLDRREFKETTKSLRWLATCHMGHYRQLGRYRPDMLTVIEDPRTFPGLPEDHGIHMHVTADGQCWWAWRRTITGWCFAIGAAEEPPDQWLYDGPEPPEGPPGHDPQWGDGPFDLANEPNW
;
A
#
# COMPACT_ATOMS: atom_id res chain seq x y z
N MET A 1 18.62 17.19 -37.90
CA MET A 1 19.33 15.93 -38.20
C MET A 1 19.75 15.34 -36.85
N PHE A 2 19.32 14.13 -36.52
CA PHE A 2 19.55 13.52 -35.20
C PHE A 2 21.00 13.02 -35.09
N GLU A 3 21.92 13.81 -34.52
CA GLU A 3 23.27 13.35 -34.20
C GLU A 3 23.27 12.54 -32.91
N LEU A 4 23.40 11.21 -33.00
CA LEU A 4 23.44 10.32 -31.84
C LEU A 4 24.73 10.54 -31.05
N ASP A 5 24.63 10.70 -29.72
CA ASP A 5 25.81 10.78 -28.87
C ASP A 5 26.34 9.37 -28.53
N ASN A 6 27.58 9.26 -28.05
CA ASN A 6 28.22 8.01 -27.67
C ASN A 6 27.43 7.24 -26.62
N ARG A 7 26.70 7.93 -25.73
CA ARG A 7 25.81 7.33 -24.73
C ARG A 7 24.59 6.66 -25.37
N ASP A 8 24.00 7.30 -26.38
CA ASP A 8 22.89 6.74 -27.14
C ASP A 8 23.35 5.52 -27.93
N LEU A 9 24.52 5.60 -28.56
CA LEU A 9 25.12 4.49 -29.31
C LEU A 9 25.45 3.29 -28.40
N ALA A 10 26.03 3.53 -27.22
CA ALA A 10 26.32 2.49 -26.23
C ALA A 10 25.03 1.82 -25.74
N SER A 11 24.01 2.62 -25.42
CA SER A 11 22.70 2.13 -24.97
C SER A 11 21.98 1.33 -26.05
N LEU A 12 22.01 1.80 -27.30
CA LEU A 12 21.43 1.11 -28.45
C LEU A 12 22.14 -0.21 -28.77
N LEU A 13 23.47 -0.25 -28.68
CA LEU A 13 24.25 -1.48 -28.86
C LEU A 13 23.88 -2.52 -27.80
N LEU A 14 23.85 -2.13 -26.52
CA LEU A 14 23.51 -3.04 -25.43
C LEU A 14 22.04 -3.48 -25.48
N MET A 15 21.12 -2.57 -25.79
CA MET A 15 19.71 -2.89 -26.04
C MET A 15 19.59 -3.88 -27.21
N GLY A 16 20.34 -3.66 -28.30
CA GLY A 16 20.39 -4.57 -29.44
C GLY A 16 20.85 -5.98 -29.05
N VAL A 17 21.97 -6.08 -28.31
CA VAL A 17 22.47 -7.37 -27.80
C VAL A 17 21.46 -8.04 -26.86
N PHE A 18 20.85 -7.27 -25.97
CA PHE A 18 19.81 -7.76 -25.06
C PHE A 18 18.59 -8.29 -25.83
N LEU A 19 18.07 -7.51 -26.78
CA LEU A 19 16.93 -7.90 -27.60
C LEU A 19 17.25 -9.13 -28.45
N LEU A 20 18.42 -9.20 -29.09
CA LEU A 20 18.84 -10.38 -29.86
C LEU A 20 18.89 -11.64 -28.97
N THR A 21 19.43 -11.51 -27.76
CA THR A 21 19.49 -12.61 -26.78
C THR A 21 18.10 -13.00 -26.27
N ALA A 22 17.23 -12.02 -26.03
CA ALA A 22 15.87 -12.22 -25.56
C ALA A 22 14.99 -12.87 -26.64
N PHE A 23 15.03 -12.37 -27.88
CA PHE A 23 14.30 -12.92 -29.02
C PHE A 23 14.84 -14.27 -29.50
N SER A 24 16.08 -14.64 -29.14
CA SER A 24 16.58 -16.02 -29.36
C SER A 24 15.80 -17.07 -28.54
N ARG A 25 15.09 -16.65 -27.48
CA ARG A 25 14.24 -17.54 -26.69
C ARG A 25 12.81 -17.57 -27.25
N ARG A 26 12.37 -18.76 -27.70
CA ARG A 26 11.03 -18.99 -28.27
C ARG A 26 9.89 -18.49 -27.37
N ARG A 27 10.01 -18.68 -26.05
CA ARG A 27 9.05 -18.21 -25.04
C ARG A 27 8.86 -16.68 -25.05
N VAL A 28 9.93 -15.91 -25.27
CA VAL A 28 9.88 -14.43 -25.32
C VAL A 28 9.24 -13.96 -26.62
N ARG A 29 9.53 -14.63 -27.74
CA ARG A 29 8.89 -14.36 -29.04
C ARG A 29 7.38 -14.55 -28.99
N GLU A 30 6.92 -15.62 -28.36
CA GLU A 30 5.49 -15.90 -28.19
C GLU A 30 4.84 -14.88 -27.23
N SER A 31 5.53 -14.50 -26.15
CA SER A 31 5.03 -13.44 -25.24
C SER A 31 5.03 -12.04 -25.87
N PHE A 32 5.86 -11.76 -26.88
CA PHE A 32 5.91 -10.43 -27.51
C PHE A 32 4.58 -10.07 -28.19
N SER A 33 3.92 -11.03 -28.86
CA SER A 33 2.60 -10.78 -29.45
C SER A 33 1.53 -10.53 -28.39
N ASP A 34 1.63 -11.20 -27.24
CA ASP A 34 0.71 -11.00 -26.13
C ASP A 34 0.91 -9.63 -25.46
N VAL A 35 2.16 -9.19 -25.31
CA VAL A 35 2.52 -7.85 -24.81
C VAL A 35 2.03 -6.77 -25.78
N ALA A 36 2.32 -6.91 -27.08
CA ALA A 36 1.86 -5.95 -28.08
C ALA A 36 0.33 -5.86 -28.12
N ARG A 37 -0.37 -7.00 -28.03
CA ARG A 37 -1.83 -7.05 -27.93
C ARG A 37 -2.34 -6.44 -26.62
N ALA A 38 -1.60 -6.55 -25.52
CA ALA A 38 -1.93 -5.91 -24.25
C ALA A 38 -1.86 -4.39 -24.36
N PHE A 39 -0.82 -3.83 -24.98
CA PHE A 39 -0.70 -2.38 -25.22
C PHE A 39 -1.84 -1.81 -26.06
N LEU A 40 -2.39 -2.60 -26.99
CA LEU A 40 -3.53 -2.22 -27.82
C LEU A 40 -4.89 -2.35 -27.11
N ARG A 41 -4.94 -2.83 -25.86
CA ARG A 41 -6.20 -2.86 -25.12
C ARG A 41 -6.61 -1.43 -24.76
N PRO A 42 -7.91 -1.08 -24.89
CA PRO A 42 -8.40 0.28 -24.59
C PRO A 42 -8.06 0.74 -23.17
N ILE A 43 -7.91 -0.20 -22.23
CA ILE A 43 -7.50 0.09 -20.85
C ILE A 43 -6.08 0.66 -20.71
N ILE A 44 -5.15 0.33 -21.62
CA ILE A 44 -3.78 0.86 -21.65
C ILE A 44 -3.67 1.98 -22.69
N LEU A 45 -4.31 1.79 -23.85
CA LEU A 45 -4.23 2.72 -24.97
C LEU A 45 -4.85 4.09 -24.64
N VAL A 46 -6.02 4.13 -23.98
CA VAL A 46 -6.68 5.40 -23.64
C VAL A 46 -5.85 6.24 -22.67
N PRO A 47 -5.34 5.70 -21.54
CA PRO A 47 -4.43 6.45 -20.67
C PRO A 47 -3.14 6.90 -21.36
N LEU A 48 -2.56 6.06 -22.22
CA LEU A 48 -1.34 6.41 -22.95
C LEU A 48 -1.58 7.58 -23.93
N VAL A 49 -2.68 7.56 -24.69
CA VAL A 49 -3.05 8.66 -25.60
C VAL A 49 -3.31 9.95 -24.83
N LEU A 50 -3.98 9.86 -23.67
CA LEU A 50 -4.19 11.03 -22.80
C LEU A 50 -2.86 11.60 -22.27
N LEU A 51 -1.92 10.73 -21.88
CA LEU A 51 -0.59 11.15 -21.45
C LEU A 51 0.19 11.84 -22.58
N VAL A 52 0.20 11.25 -23.77
CA VAL A 52 0.85 11.85 -24.96
C VAL A 52 0.22 13.20 -25.29
N GLY A 53 -1.11 13.29 -25.31
CA GLY A 53 -1.81 14.55 -25.57
C GLY A 53 -1.53 15.63 -24.53
N HIS A 54 -1.45 15.24 -23.26
CA HIS A 54 -1.10 16.16 -22.16
C HIS A 54 0.33 16.69 -22.29
N VAL A 55 1.30 15.81 -22.57
CA VAL A 55 2.70 16.20 -22.77
C VAL A 55 2.85 17.08 -24.01
N ALA A 56 2.14 16.80 -25.10
CA ALA A 56 2.10 17.67 -26.26
C ALA A 56 1.54 19.07 -25.92
N GLY A 57 0.51 19.14 -25.07
CA GLY A 57 -0.01 20.39 -24.53
C GLY A 57 1.00 21.16 -23.67
N LEU A 58 1.77 20.44 -22.84
CA LEU A 58 2.87 21.02 -22.05
C LEU A 58 3.99 21.57 -22.93
N ILE A 59 4.39 20.84 -23.98
CA ILE A 59 5.38 21.30 -24.96
C ILE A 59 4.88 22.57 -25.66
N TYR A 60 3.63 22.59 -26.11
CA TYR A 60 3.03 23.77 -26.75
C TYR A 60 3.01 24.99 -25.81
N LEU A 61 2.61 24.79 -24.56
CA LEU A 61 2.61 25.84 -23.54
C LEU A 61 4.03 26.31 -23.21
N GLY A 62 5.00 25.39 -23.13
CA GLY A 62 6.40 25.70 -22.95
C GLY A 62 6.98 26.53 -24.10
N PHE A 63 6.62 26.18 -25.34
CA PHE A 63 7.00 26.94 -26.54
C PHE A 63 6.40 28.35 -26.52
N ALA A 64 5.11 28.48 -26.16
CA ALA A 64 4.45 29.77 -26.06
C ALA A 64 5.02 30.68 -24.97
N LEU A 65 5.52 30.10 -23.87
CA LEU A 65 6.15 30.82 -22.76
C LEU A 65 7.66 31.06 -22.96
N GLY A 66 8.24 30.56 -24.06
CA GLY A 66 9.68 30.68 -24.34
C GLY A 66 10.58 29.82 -23.42
N ILE A 67 10.00 28.84 -22.72
CA ILE A 67 10.73 27.91 -21.83
C ILE A 67 11.00 26.54 -22.49
N TRP A 68 10.57 26.37 -23.74
CA TRP A 68 10.83 25.18 -24.54
C TRP A 68 11.20 25.54 -25.98
N ASP A 69 12.26 24.93 -26.49
CA ASP A 69 12.71 25.04 -27.87
C ASP A 69 12.93 23.64 -28.49
N ALA A 70 13.27 23.61 -29.78
CA ALA A 70 13.50 22.35 -30.49
C ALA A 70 14.76 21.60 -30.02
N GLU A 71 15.69 22.28 -29.34
CA GLU A 71 16.92 21.67 -28.81
C GLU A 71 16.59 20.77 -27.61
N LEU A 72 15.58 21.15 -26.81
CA LEU A 72 15.05 20.36 -25.70
C LEU A 72 14.23 19.13 -26.12
N MET A 73 14.05 18.86 -27.41
CA MET A 73 13.26 17.70 -27.87
C MET A 73 13.83 16.36 -27.36
N ARG A 74 15.16 16.20 -27.40
CA ARG A 74 15.82 14.97 -26.94
C ARG A 74 15.61 14.70 -25.45
N PRO A 75 15.94 15.65 -24.54
CA PRO A 75 15.70 15.45 -23.12
C PRO A 75 14.20 15.30 -22.82
N THR A 76 13.31 15.90 -23.63
CA THR A 76 11.85 15.69 -23.49
C THR A 76 11.44 14.24 -23.79
N VAL A 77 11.99 13.63 -24.85
CA VAL A 77 11.70 12.22 -25.19
C VAL A 77 12.25 11.27 -24.13
N ALA A 78 13.48 11.51 -23.65
CA ALA A 78 14.07 10.71 -22.59
C ALA A 78 13.23 10.76 -21.30
N TRP A 79 12.84 11.98 -20.89
CA TRP A 79 11.93 12.20 -19.77
C TRP A 79 10.56 11.55 -19.97
N PHE A 80 10.01 11.60 -21.18
CA PHE A 80 8.70 11.00 -21.46
C PHE A 80 8.71 9.48 -21.26
N LEU A 81 9.77 8.79 -21.69
CA LEU A 81 9.89 7.34 -21.52
C LEU A 81 9.94 6.94 -20.05
N THR A 82 10.66 7.69 -19.21
CA THR A 82 10.69 7.44 -17.76
C THR A 82 9.34 7.77 -17.11
N ALA A 83 8.69 8.85 -17.55
CA ALA A 83 7.36 9.26 -17.08
C ALA A 83 6.28 8.22 -17.41
N VAL A 84 6.32 7.55 -18.57
CA VAL A 84 5.36 6.48 -18.94
C VAL A 84 5.45 5.31 -17.95
N VAL A 85 6.67 4.85 -17.63
CA VAL A 85 6.86 3.74 -16.69
C VAL A 85 6.36 4.12 -15.29
N ALA A 86 6.67 5.35 -14.84
CA ALA A 86 6.18 5.87 -13.58
C ALA A 86 4.64 5.94 -13.58
N PHE A 87 4.03 6.50 -14.63
CA PHE A 87 2.59 6.68 -14.77
C PHE A 87 1.81 5.36 -14.62
N PHE A 88 2.26 4.27 -15.26
CA PHE A 88 1.61 2.95 -15.14
C PHE A 88 1.95 2.22 -13.84
N SER A 89 3.06 2.55 -13.18
CA SER A 89 3.42 1.95 -11.89
C SER A 89 2.59 2.50 -10.72
N ILE A 90 1.99 3.68 -10.89
CA ILE A 90 1.16 4.35 -9.88
C ILE A 90 -0.10 3.55 -9.54
N ASP A 91 -0.58 2.68 -10.43
CA ASP A 91 -1.76 1.83 -10.21
C ASP A 91 -1.66 0.98 -8.93
N LYS A 92 -0.46 0.55 -8.56
CA LYS A 92 -0.22 -0.22 -7.32
C LYS A 92 -0.16 0.64 -6.06
N ALA A 93 0.06 1.95 -6.19
CA ALA A 93 0.23 2.90 -5.08
C ALA A 93 -1.05 3.70 -4.73
N GLN A 94 -2.16 3.44 -5.43
CA GLN A 94 -3.44 4.18 -5.34
C GLN A 94 -4.15 4.14 -3.97
N ARG A 95 -3.60 3.45 -2.96
CA ARG A 95 -4.20 3.34 -1.63
C ARG A 95 -3.73 4.38 -0.61
N ASP A 96 -2.71 5.21 -0.92
CA ASP A 96 -2.27 6.29 -0.01
C ASP A 96 -2.72 7.68 -0.53
N PRO A 97 -3.68 8.35 0.13
CA PRO A 97 -4.07 9.74 -0.17
C PRO A 97 -2.91 10.75 -0.10
N ARG A 98 -1.81 10.39 0.57
CA ARG A 98 -0.59 11.21 0.68
C ARG A 98 0.39 10.95 -0.47
N PHE A 99 0.12 10.02 -1.38
CA PHE A 99 1.03 9.64 -2.46
C PHE A 99 1.37 10.83 -3.36
N VAL A 100 0.39 11.57 -3.86
CA VAL A 100 0.63 12.76 -4.72
C VAL A 100 1.44 13.85 -3.99
N ARG A 101 1.23 14.02 -2.68
CA ARG A 101 1.96 15.00 -1.86
C ARG A 101 3.38 14.54 -1.49
N LYS A 102 3.59 13.24 -1.27
CA LYS A 102 4.89 12.64 -0.93
C LYS A 102 5.80 12.48 -2.16
N VAL A 103 5.22 12.15 -3.32
CA VAL A 103 5.95 11.94 -4.57
C VAL A 103 6.43 13.26 -5.18
N GLY A 104 5.72 14.36 -4.92
CA GLY A 104 5.76 15.55 -5.77
C GLY A 104 7.00 16.46 -5.76
N LEU A 105 7.88 16.46 -4.74
CA LEU A 105 8.99 17.44 -4.75
C LEU A 105 10.34 16.94 -4.22
N ARG A 106 10.37 16.20 -3.11
CA ARG A 106 11.65 15.95 -2.41
C ARG A 106 12.47 14.79 -3.00
N THR A 107 11.79 13.72 -3.44
CA THR A 107 12.45 12.52 -3.97
C THR A 107 12.75 12.67 -5.46
N VAL A 108 11.84 13.26 -6.23
CA VAL A 108 12.01 13.47 -7.67
C VAL A 108 13.09 14.53 -7.94
N GLY A 109 13.16 15.62 -7.16
CA GLY A 109 14.12 16.69 -7.38
C GLY A 109 15.60 16.26 -7.23
N ILE A 110 15.92 15.40 -6.25
CA ILE A 110 17.29 14.88 -6.07
C ILE A 110 17.64 13.91 -7.20
N ALA A 111 16.74 12.97 -7.52
CA ALA A 111 16.97 12.00 -8.59
C ALA A 111 17.16 12.69 -9.95
N VAL A 112 16.28 13.64 -10.28
CA VAL A 112 16.35 14.44 -11.51
C VAL A 112 17.63 15.27 -11.58
N THR A 113 18.03 15.90 -10.47
CA THR A 113 19.28 16.68 -10.42
C THR A 113 20.51 15.80 -10.67
N LEU A 114 20.58 14.63 -10.02
CA LEU A 114 21.70 13.70 -10.21
C LEU A 114 21.73 13.12 -11.63
N GLU A 115 20.55 12.78 -12.18
CA GLU A 115 20.40 12.30 -13.56
C GLU A 115 20.82 13.36 -14.58
N PHE A 116 20.43 14.62 -14.38
CA PHE A 116 20.86 15.72 -15.23
C PHE A 116 22.38 15.90 -15.20
N ILE A 117 22.99 15.96 -14.01
CA ILE A 117 24.45 16.13 -13.89
C ILE A 117 25.20 14.95 -14.50
N ALA A 118 24.70 13.73 -14.33
CA ALA A 118 25.29 12.55 -14.96
C ALA A 118 25.17 12.59 -16.50
N ASN A 119 24.11 13.18 -17.05
CA ASN A 119 23.86 13.32 -18.49
C ASN A 119 24.49 14.55 -19.14
N LEU A 120 25.03 15.46 -18.34
CA LEU A 120 25.61 16.71 -18.81
C LEU A 120 26.81 16.52 -19.76
N TYR A 121 27.63 15.49 -19.52
CA TYR A 121 28.73 15.13 -20.40
C TYR A 121 28.72 13.63 -20.66
N VAL A 122 28.97 13.30 -21.92
CA VAL A 122 29.06 11.93 -22.40
C VAL A 122 30.53 11.52 -22.49
N LEU A 123 30.83 10.32 -22.01
CA LEU A 123 32.17 9.73 -22.10
C LEU A 123 32.44 9.29 -23.54
N SER A 124 33.71 9.03 -23.88
CA SER A 124 34.01 8.38 -25.16
C SER A 124 33.27 7.04 -25.25
N LEU A 125 32.85 6.65 -26.45
CA LEU A 125 32.05 5.44 -26.70
C LEU A 125 32.56 4.18 -25.97
N GLY A 126 33.88 3.93 -25.96
CA GLY A 126 34.44 2.76 -25.27
C GLY A 126 34.21 2.77 -23.75
N TRP A 127 34.33 3.93 -23.12
CA TRP A 127 34.09 4.11 -21.68
C TRP A 127 32.60 4.05 -21.33
N GLU A 128 31.71 4.59 -22.17
CA GLU A 128 30.26 4.46 -21.99
C GLU A 128 29.83 2.98 -22.03
N ILE A 129 30.33 2.21 -23.01
CA ILE A 129 30.04 0.77 -23.12
C ILE A 129 30.57 0.01 -21.91
N ALA A 130 31.81 0.26 -21.49
CA ALA A 130 32.41 -0.39 -20.33
C ALA A 130 31.61 -0.11 -19.05
N LEU A 131 31.25 1.16 -18.82
CA LEU A 131 30.48 1.58 -17.65
C LEU A 131 29.07 0.97 -17.64
N ALA A 132 28.40 0.94 -18.78
CA ALA A 132 27.09 0.34 -18.91
C ALA A 132 27.10 -1.19 -18.71
N VAL A 133 28.10 -1.91 -19.25
CA VAL A 133 28.25 -3.36 -19.03
C VAL A 133 28.51 -3.66 -17.55
N VAL A 134 29.46 -2.96 -16.93
CA VAL A 134 29.76 -3.13 -15.50
C VAL A 134 28.53 -2.79 -14.65
N GLY A 135 27.83 -1.71 -14.98
CA GLY A 135 26.60 -1.31 -14.30
C GLY A 135 25.52 -2.39 -14.36
N VAL A 136 25.24 -2.95 -15.55
CA VAL A 136 24.27 -4.03 -15.72
C VAL A 136 24.66 -5.26 -14.89
N VAL A 137 25.94 -5.66 -14.91
CA VAL A 137 26.42 -6.81 -14.12
C VAL A 137 26.22 -6.57 -12.63
N LEU A 138 26.55 -5.38 -12.12
CA LEU A 138 26.39 -5.03 -10.71
C LEU A 138 24.92 -4.97 -10.29
N VAL A 139 24.03 -4.41 -11.14
CA VAL A 139 22.58 -4.37 -10.88
C VAL A 139 22.01 -5.79 -10.82
N LEU A 140 22.38 -6.67 -11.76
CA LEU A 140 21.94 -8.06 -11.75
C LEU A 140 22.47 -8.81 -10.53
N LEU A 141 23.73 -8.58 -10.17
CA LEU A 141 24.33 -9.18 -8.97
C LEU A 141 23.61 -8.73 -7.70
N ALA A 142 23.33 -7.43 -7.55
CA ALA A 142 22.57 -6.89 -6.43
C ALA A 142 21.15 -7.45 -6.37
N ALA A 143 20.46 -7.52 -7.52
CA ALA A 143 19.10 -8.05 -7.60
C ALA A 143 19.02 -9.54 -7.23
N VAL A 144 19.96 -10.35 -7.70
CA VAL A 144 20.01 -11.79 -7.38
C VAL A 144 20.41 -12.01 -5.93
N ALA A 145 21.44 -11.31 -5.44
CA ALA A 145 21.92 -11.44 -4.07
C ALA A 145 20.88 -11.00 -3.03
N SER A 146 20.00 -10.05 -3.38
CA SER A 146 18.92 -9.59 -2.51
C SER A 146 17.77 -10.59 -2.33
N THR A 147 17.72 -11.67 -3.12
CA THR A 147 16.65 -12.67 -3.01
C THR A 147 16.82 -13.62 -1.83
N ARG A 148 18.04 -13.77 -1.30
CA ARG A 148 18.35 -14.66 -0.16
C ARG A 148 19.06 -13.88 0.95
N PRO A 149 18.63 -14.01 2.22
CA PRO A 149 19.27 -13.31 3.33
C PRO A 149 20.78 -13.58 3.45
N GLU A 150 21.22 -14.78 3.07
CA GLU A 150 22.61 -15.25 3.10
C GLU A 150 23.56 -14.46 2.19
N HIS A 151 23.06 -13.85 1.12
CA HIS A 151 23.88 -13.12 0.13
C HIS A 151 23.81 -11.60 0.29
N ARG A 152 23.18 -11.10 1.36
CA ARG A 152 23.02 -9.67 1.62
C ARG A 152 24.33 -8.86 1.60
N PRO A 153 25.48 -9.36 2.10
CA PRO A 153 26.75 -8.62 1.99
C PRO A 153 27.19 -8.36 0.54
N VAL A 154 26.92 -9.30 -0.37
CA VAL A 154 27.25 -9.16 -1.79
C VAL A 154 26.35 -8.13 -2.46
N ALA A 155 25.07 -8.09 -2.10
CA ALA A 155 24.15 -7.06 -2.57
C ALA A 155 24.61 -5.66 -2.14
N THR A 156 24.95 -5.48 -0.87
CA THR A 156 25.44 -4.20 -0.35
C THR A 156 26.76 -3.77 -1.00
N ALA A 157 27.68 -4.70 -1.26
CA ALA A 157 28.92 -4.40 -1.97
C ALA A 157 28.67 -3.97 -3.42
N ALA A 158 27.77 -4.65 -4.14
CA ALA A 158 27.39 -4.28 -5.50
C ALA A 158 26.69 -2.91 -5.55
N GLU A 159 25.80 -2.61 -4.60
CA GLU A 159 25.15 -1.31 -4.45
C GLU A 159 26.17 -0.19 -4.13
N ALA A 160 27.14 -0.46 -3.26
CA ALA A 160 28.21 0.50 -2.95
C ALA A 160 29.08 0.80 -4.17
N LEU A 161 29.43 -0.22 -4.97
CA LEU A 161 30.16 -0.05 -6.23
C LEU A 161 29.34 0.74 -7.26
N LEU A 162 28.04 0.47 -7.38
CA LEU A 162 27.14 1.26 -8.23
C LEU A 162 27.10 2.74 -7.79
N GLY A 163 27.03 3.00 -6.48
CA GLY A 163 27.10 4.34 -5.92
C GLY A 163 28.42 5.05 -6.25
N LEU A 164 29.55 4.34 -6.13
CA LEU A 164 30.87 4.89 -6.49
C LEU A 164 31.00 5.18 -8.00
N LEU A 165 30.49 4.30 -8.86
CA LEU A 165 30.46 4.55 -10.31
C LEU A 165 29.62 5.77 -10.64
N GLY A 166 28.43 5.90 -10.03
CA GLY A 166 27.57 7.07 -10.20
C GLY A 166 28.25 8.37 -9.77
N LEU A 167 28.90 8.36 -8.59
CA LEU A 167 29.69 9.50 -8.12
C LEU A 167 30.86 9.82 -9.04
N GLY A 168 31.51 8.81 -9.63
CA GLY A 168 32.57 8.98 -10.61
C GLY A 168 32.11 9.69 -11.88
N VAL A 169 30.96 9.28 -12.44
CA VAL A 169 30.36 9.94 -13.61
C VAL A 169 29.98 11.39 -13.29
N ILE A 170 29.34 11.62 -12.13
CA ILE A 170 29.00 12.97 -11.67
C ILE A 170 30.25 13.84 -11.53
N GLY A 171 31.29 13.32 -10.87
CA GLY A 171 32.55 14.04 -10.67
C GLY A 171 33.24 14.38 -11.99
N TYR A 172 33.20 13.46 -12.96
CA TYR A 172 33.69 13.71 -14.32
C TYR A 172 32.89 14.81 -15.02
N SER A 173 31.55 14.74 -15.00
CA SER A 173 30.69 15.74 -15.62
C SER A 173 30.87 17.13 -15.01
N VAL A 174 30.96 17.23 -13.67
CA VAL A 174 31.24 18.50 -12.99
C VAL A 174 32.62 19.04 -13.36
N ARG A 175 33.65 18.19 -13.40
CA ARG A 175 34.99 18.61 -13.82
C ARG A 175 34.98 19.13 -15.25
N GLN A 176 34.31 18.45 -16.18
CA GLN A 176 34.20 18.90 -17.57
C GLN A 176 33.41 20.20 -17.71
N LEU A 177 32.36 20.37 -16.91
CA LEU A 177 31.58 21.61 -16.85
C LEU A 177 32.45 22.79 -16.42
N VAL A 178 33.30 22.59 -15.40
CA VAL A 178 34.21 23.65 -14.91
C VAL A 178 35.29 23.99 -15.94
N ILE A 179 35.85 23.00 -16.64
CA ILE A 179 36.90 23.21 -17.65
C ILE A 179 36.34 23.95 -18.88
N ASN A 180 35.17 23.57 -19.36
CA ASN A 180 34.57 24.11 -20.58
C ASN A 180 33.53 25.20 -20.30
N TRP A 181 33.54 25.80 -19.10
CA TRP A 181 32.51 26.73 -18.64
C TRP A 181 32.32 27.97 -19.54
N SER A 182 33.36 28.39 -20.25
CA SER A 182 33.31 29.53 -21.18
C SER A 182 32.49 29.26 -22.44
N ASP A 183 32.39 28.00 -22.84
CA ASP A 183 31.88 27.58 -24.15
C ASP A 183 30.44 27.02 -24.05
N VAL A 184 29.93 26.88 -22.82
CA VAL A 184 28.59 26.37 -22.54
C VAL A 184 27.55 27.47 -22.70
N ASP A 185 26.51 27.20 -23.48
CA ASP A 185 25.31 28.04 -23.49
C ASP A 185 24.56 27.90 -22.16
N ARG A 186 24.67 28.94 -21.34
CA ARG A 186 24.04 29.02 -20.01
C ARG A 186 22.52 29.00 -20.09
N GLY A 187 21.95 29.55 -21.17
CA GLY A 187 20.51 29.59 -21.40
C GLY A 187 19.96 28.20 -21.65
N GLY A 188 20.48 27.52 -22.67
CA GLY A 188 20.16 26.13 -22.98
C GLY A 188 20.39 25.19 -21.80
N LEU A 189 21.52 25.33 -21.09
CA LEU A 189 21.83 24.52 -19.91
C LEU A 189 20.79 24.66 -18.80
N ALA A 190 20.36 25.90 -18.52
CA ALA A 190 19.36 26.18 -17.50
C ALA A 190 17.98 25.64 -17.90
N LEU A 191 17.61 25.76 -19.18
CA LEU A 191 16.37 25.21 -19.71
C LEU A 191 16.38 23.68 -19.68
N GLU A 192 17.50 23.04 -20.01
CA GLU A 192 17.67 21.58 -19.96
C GLU A 192 17.59 21.04 -18.52
N PHE A 193 18.19 21.74 -17.56
CA PHE A 193 18.07 21.40 -16.13
C PHE A 193 16.64 21.58 -15.60
N LEU A 194 15.97 22.65 -16.00
CA LEU A 194 14.61 22.94 -15.55
C LEU A 194 13.58 22.05 -16.23
N LEU A 195 13.89 21.49 -17.41
CA LEU A 195 12.96 20.72 -18.24
C LEU A 195 12.26 19.60 -17.48
N PRO A 196 12.98 18.65 -16.82
CA PRO A 196 12.30 17.57 -16.10
C PRO A 196 11.52 18.09 -14.89
N ILE A 197 11.94 19.20 -14.27
CA ILE A 197 11.25 19.79 -13.11
C ILE A 197 9.89 20.32 -13.53
N TRP A 198 9.82 21.17 -14.55
CA TRP A 198 8.54 21.74 -14.96
C TRP A 198 7.66 20.71 -15.69
N MET A 199 8.24 19.73 -16.39
CA MET A 199 7.48 18.62 -16.99
C MET A 199 6.88 17.69 -15.93
N THR A 200 7.62 17.34 -14.86
CA THR A 200 7.08 16.55 -13.74
C THR A 200 6.00 17.32 -12.98
N LEU A 201 6.19 18.62 -12.73
CA LEU A 201 5.15 19.48 -12.15
C LEU A 201 3.93 19.57 -13.07
N GLY A 202 4.14 19.72 -14.38
CA GLY A 202 3.11 19.75 -15.41
C GLY A 202 2.35 18.43 -15.52
N LEU A 203 2.95 17.30 -15.14
CA LEU A 203 2.31 15.98 -15.10
C LEU A 203 1.38 15.81 -13.88
N LEU A 204 1.60 16.55 -12.79
CA LEU A 204 0.78 16.44 -11.56
C LEU A 204 -0.73 16.67 -11.79
N PRO A 205 -1.18 17.67 -12.57
CA PRO A 205 -2.59 17.82 -12.94
C PRO A 205 -3.19 16.57 -13.57
N LEU A 206 -2.48 15.94 -14.52
CA LEU A 206 -2.96 14.72 -15.17
C LEU A 206 -3.05 13.58 -14.15
N LEU A 207 -2.00 13.37 -13.36
CA LEU A 207 -1.98 12.37 -12.30
C LEU A 207 -3.12 12.58 -11.29
N TYR A 208 -3.41 13.83 -10.95
CA TYR A 208 -4.51 14.18 -10.06
C TYR A 208 -5.88 13.82 -10.65
N VAL A 209 -6.10 14.09 -11.94
CA VAL A 209 -7.34 13.70 -12.65
C VAL A 209 -7.47 12.18 -12.72
N PHE A 210 -6.38 11.46 -12.99
CA PHE A 210 -6.38 9.99 -13.00
C PHE A 210 -6.65 9.39 -11.62
N ALA A 211 -6.00 9.91 -10.57
CA ALA A 211 -6.24 9.49 -9.20
C ALA A 211 -7.69 9.76 -8.76
N LEU A 212 -8.27 10.90 -9.18
CA LEU A 212 -9.69 11.17 -9.00
C LEU A 212 -10.56 10.13 -9.71
N TYR A 213 -10.32 9.90 -11.01
CA TYR A 213 -11.09 8.93 -11.80
C TYR A 213 -11.05 7.52 -11.19
N ALA A 214 -9.87 7.02 -10.86
CA ALA A 214 -9.68 5.71 -10.25
C ALA A 214 -10.41 5.59 -8.90
N GLY A 215 -10.35 6.63 -8.06
CA GLY A 215 -11.06 6.67 -6.78
C GLY A 215 -12.59 6.56 -6.91
N TYR A 216 -13.16 7.06 -8.01
CA TYR A 216 -14.61 6.97 -8.27
C TYR A 216 -15.05 5.69 -8.98
N GLU A 217 -14.12 4.91 -9.56
CA GLU A 217 -14.46 3.70 -10.31
C GLU A 217 -15.17 2.66 -9.43
N GLY A 218 -14.66 2.43 -8.21
CA GLY A 218 -15.25 1.50 -7.24
C GLY A 218 -16.70 1.86 -6.89
N PRO A 219 -16.96 3.05 -6.31
CA PRO A 219 -18.31 3.51 -6.00
C PRO A 219 -19.24 3.57 -7.22
N ALA A 220 -18.74 3.99 -8.39
CA ALA A 220 -19.53 4.00 -9.62
C ALA A 220 -19.94 2.57 -10.04
N ARG A 221 -19.05 1.59 -9.88
CA ARG A 221 -19.33 0.19 -10.16
C ARG A 221 -20.37 -0.37 -9.20
N GLU A 222 -20.30 -0.05 -7.91
CA GLU A 222 -21.32 -0.45 -6.93
C GLU A 222 -22.68 0.21 -7.21
N LEU A 223 -22.71 1.51 -7.53
CA LEU A 223 -23.92 2.22 -7.94
C LEU A 223 -24.53 1.66 -9.23
N ARG A 224 -23.72 1.17 -10.17
CA ARG A 224 -24.22 0.51 -11.39
C ARG A 224 -24.90 -0.83 -11.10
N ARG A 225 -24.45 -1.56 -10.07
CA ARG A 225 -25.03 -2.83 -9.63
C ARG A 225 -26.26 -2.67 -8.72
N ALA A 226 -26.45 -1.50 -8.12
CA ALA A 226 -27.58 -1.24 -7.24
C ALA A 226 -28.93 -1.29 -7.99
N ASP A 227 -29.93 -1.91 -7.35
CA ASP A 227 -31.29 -1.99 -7.85
C ASP A 227 -31.94 -0.60 -7.83
N GLY A 228 -32.36 -0.11 -9.00
CA GLY A 228 -33.00 1.20 -9.13
C GLY A 228 -33.01 1.77 -10.56
N THR A 229 -33.82 2.82 -10.75
CA THR A 229 -33.91 3.53 -12.03
C THR A 229 -32.59 4.22 -12.39
N ARG A 230 -32.36 4.50 -13.68
CA ARG A 230 -31.15 5.21 -14.15
C ARG A 230 -31.02 6.60 -13.50
N LEU A 231 -32.15 7.28 -13.27
CA LEU A 231 -32.21 8.58 -12.61
C LEU A 231 -31.84 8.51 -11.12
N ALA A 232 -32.30 7.48 -10.40
CA ALA A 232 -31.94 7.28 -9.00
C ALA A 232 -30.44 7.02 -8.81
N ARG A 233 -29.83 6.24 -9.70
CA ARG A 233 -28.38 5.98 -9.71
C ARG A 233 -27.57 7.23 -10.06
N LEU A 234 -28.01 8.02 -11.03
CA LEU A 234 -27.34 9.28 -11.40
C LEU A 234 -27.40 10.30 -10.26
N LYS A 235 -28.56 10.44 -9.60
CA LYS A 235 -28.75 11.28 -8.41
C LYS A 235 -27.78 10.89 -7.28
N ALA A 236 -27.71 9.60 -6.95
CA ALA A 236 -26.79 9.09 -5.94
C ALA A 236 -25.32 9.35 -6.31
N PHE A 237 -24.95 9.19 -7.58
CA PHE A 237 -23.61 9.49 -8.07
C PHE A 237 -23.27 10.99 -7.97
N ILE A 238 -24.19 11.88 -8.31
CA ILE A 238 -24.02 13.35 -8.17
C ILE A 238 -23.85 13.73 -6.69
N ALA A 239 -24.66 13.14 -5.80
CA ALA A 239 -24.54 13.38 -4.36
C ALA A 239 -23.17 12.95 -3.81
N LEU A 240 -22.68 11.78 -4.23
CA LEU A 240 -21.37 11.28 -3.88
C LEU A 240 -20.26 12.22 -4.37
N LEU A 241 -20.30 12.62 -5.65
CA LEU A 241 -19.32 13.56 -6.23
C LEU A 241 -19.30 14.90 -5.50
N ALA A 242 -20.47 15.44 -5.15
CA ALA A 242 -20.59 16.73 -4.51
C ALA A 242 -19.99 16.75 -3.09
N LYS A 243 -20.19 15.69 -2.31
CA LYS A 243 -19.76 15.61 -0.91
C LYS A 243 -18.34 15.05 -0.73
N VAL A 244 -17.94 14.09 -1.54
CA VAL A 244 -16.61 13.44 -1.43
C VAL A 244 -15.48 14.32 -2.01
N ARG A 245 -15.81 15.35 -2.81
CA ARG A 245 -14.85 16.36 -3.28
C ARG A 245 -14.02 16.98 -2.14
N THR A 246 -14.59 17.06 -0.93
CA THR A 246 -13.98 17.70 0.24
C THR A 246 -13.06 16.76 1.04
N ARG A 247 -13.30 15.44 1.02
CA ARG A 247 -12.52 14.45 1.80
C ARG A 247 -12.39 13.15 1.02
N ARG A 248 -11.23 12.90 0.41
CA ARG A 248 -11.01 11.80 -0.56
C ARG A 248 -10.71 10.43 0.05
N SER A 249 -10.39 10.36 1.35
CA SER A 249 -10.17 9.09 2.06
C SER A 249 -11.44 8.27 2.25
N SER A 250 -12.63 8.83 1.98
CA SER A 250 -13.92 8.18 2.24
C SER A 250 -14.44 7.30 1.11
N LEU A 251 -13.77 7.26 -0.06
CA LEU A 251 -14.22 6.50 -1.23
C LEU A 251 -14.21 4.98 -0.99
N GLY A 252 -13.34 4.48 -0.11
CA GLY A 252 -13.30 3.07 0.31
C GLY A 252 -14.43 2.66 1.27
N LEU A 253 -15.25 3.60 1.75
CA LEU A 253 -16.31 3.37 2.72
C LEU A 253 -17.67 3.09 2.09
N VAL A 254 -17.78 3.24 0.77
CA VAL A 254 -19.02 3.00 0.02
C VAL A 254 -19.31 1.50 -0.01
N LYS A 255 -19.93 1.01 1.07
CA LYS A 255 -20.44 -0.35 1.21
C LYS A 255 -21.88 -0.43 0.67
N LEU A 256 -22.32 -1.66 0.40
CA LEU A 256 -23.66 -1.98 -0.11
C LEU A 256 -24.80 -1.28 0.66
N TYR A 257 -24.67 -1.16 1.99
CA TYR A 257 -25.63 -0.46 2.86
C TYR A 257 -25.82 1.00 2.44
N TRP A 258 -24.74 1.77 2.36
CA TRP A 258 -24.78 3.19 1.96
C TRP A 258 -25.27 3.37 0.52
N THR A 259 -24.86 2.49 -0.39
CA THR A 259 -25.32 2.53 -1.78
C THR A 259 -26.82 2.39 -1.90
N ARG A 260 -27.43 1.46 -1.15
CA ARG A 260 -28.89 1.27 -1.15
C ARG A 260 -29.61 2.52 -0.65
N GLN A 261 -29.16 3.10 0.46
CA GLN A 261 -29.79 4.31 1.01
C GLN A 261 -29.68 5.51 0.09
N MET A 262 -28.52 5.72 -0.56
CA MET A 262 -28.34 6.82 -1.52
C MET A 262 -29.27 6.69 -2.73
N VAL A 263 -29.50 5.47 -3.22
CA VAL A 263 -30.37 5.20 -4.37
C VAL A 263 -31.84 5.39 -3.99
N GLN A 264 -32.23 4.95 -2.79
CA GLN A 264 -33.60 5.03 -2.27
C GLN A 264 -34.01 6.43 -1.82
N ALA A 265 -33.08 7.32 -1.49
CA ALA A 265 -33.40 8.68 -1.04
C ALA A 265 -34.27 9.45 -2.06
N ASP A 266 -35.30 10.18 -1.64
CA ASP A 266 -36.25 10.80 -2.58
C ASP A 266 -35.67 11.94 -3.43
N SER A 267 -34.57 12.57 -2.99
CA SER A 267 -33.97 13.74 -3.65
C SER A 267 -32.44 13.72 -3.65
N VAL A 268 -31.82 14.55 -4.50
CA VAL A 268 -30.34 14.73 -4.51
C VAL A 268 -29.85 15.19 -3.13
N ARG A 269 -30.61 16.08 -2.46
CA ARG A 269 -30.28 16.54 -1.10
C ARG A 269 -30.38 15.42 -0.07
N GLY A 270 -31.38 14.55 -0.17
CA GLY A 270 -31.48 13.35 0.67
C GLY A 270 -30.33 12.37 0.43
N ALA A 271 -29.93 12.16 -0.83
CA ALA A 271 -28.74 11.38 -1.11
C ALA A 271 -27.46 12.04 -0.56
N MET A 272 -27.36 13.37 -0.58
CA MET A 272 -26.23 14.10 0.02
C MET A 272 -26.20 14.01 1.56
N SER A 273 -27.36 13.92 2.24
CA SER A 273 -27.38 13.71 3.69
C SER A 273 -26.91 12.32 4.06
N VAL A 274 -27.30 11.29 3.28
CA VAL A 274 -26.78 9.92 3.45
C VAL A 274 -25.26 9.87 3.27
N VAL A 275 -24.72 10.58 2.27
CA VAL A 275 -23.25 10.66 2.09
C VAL A 275 -22.58 11.39 3.26
N GLN A 276 -23.21 12.42 3.81
CA GLN A 276 -22.69 13.13 4.97
C GLN A 276 -22.66 12.22 6.22
N GLU A 277 -23.75 11.51 6.49
CA GLU A 277 -23.85 10.56 7.60
C GLU A 277 -22.78 9.46 7.51
N MET A 278 -22.57 8.91 6.31
CA MET A 278 -21.49 7.95 6.04
C MET A 278 -20.11 8.55 6.39
N MET A 279 -19.88 9.82 6.07
CA MET A 279 -18.61 10.49 6.34
C MET A 279 -18.43 10.78 7.83
N ASP A 280 -19.48 11.24 8.51
CA ASP A 280 -19.46 11.57 9.94
C ASP A 280 -19.25 10.30 10.77
N GLU A 281 -19.91 9.20 10.42
CA GLU A 281 -19.74 7.91 11.11
C GLU A 281 -18.34 7.32 10.89
N ALA A 282 -17.73 7.57 9.73
CA ALA A 282 -16.36 7.14 9.49
C ALA A 282 -15.32 7.98 10.24
N GLU A 283 -15.54 9.29 10.34
CA GLU A 283 -14.71 10.19 11.16
C GLU A 283 -14.82 9.82 12.63
N ALA A 284 -16.03 9.57 13.14
CA ALA A 284 -16.25 9.13 14.52
C ALA A 284 -15.54 7.79 14.83
N ARG A 285 -15.57 6.82 13.90
CA ARG A 285 -14.83 5.56 14.05
C ARG A 285 -13.32 5.78 14.05
N GLN A 286 -12.81 6.66 13.18
CA GLN A 286 -11.39 6.94 13.09
C GLN A 286 -10.90 7.66 14.36
N SER A 287 -11.62 8.70 14.81
CA SER A 287 -11.26 9.43 16.03
C SER A 287 -11.37 8.56 17.28
N ALA A 288 -12.37 7.68 17.36
CA ALA A 288 -12.46 6.70 18.45
C ALA A 288 -11.28 5.73 18.45
N ALA A 289 -10.86 5.23 17.29
CA ALA A 289 -9.70 4.33 17.18
C ALA A 289 -8.38 5.06 17.50
N GLU A 290 -8.22 6.32 17.07
CA GLU A 290 -7.06 7.15 17.42
C GLU A 290 -7.01 7.44 18.92
N ALA A 291 -8.15 7.77 19.54
CA ALA A 291 -8.25 7.96 20.98
C ALA A 291 -7.99 6.67 21.77
N GLU A 292 -8.47 5.51 21.30
CA GLU A 292 -8.17 4.20 21.87
C GLU A 292 -6.67 3.90 21.82
N ASN A 293 -6.03 4.11 20.66
CA ASN A 293 -4.59 3.93 20.51
C ASN A 293 -3.78 4.89 21.38
N GLN A 294 -4.17 6.17 21.45
CA GLN A 294 -3.50 7.16 22.30
C GLN A 294 -3.63 6.77 23.77
N ARG A 295 -4.82 6.32 24.20
CA ARG A 295 -5.04 5.78 25.55
C ARG A 295 -4.10 4.61 25.85
N LEU A 296 -3.92 3.67 24.91
CA LEU A 296 -2.98 2.54 25.10
C LEU A 296 -1.52 3.01 25.28
N VAL A 297 -1.13 4.10 24.63
CA VAL A 297 0.21 4.71 24.79
C VAL A 297 0.32 5.42 26.14
N ASP A 298 -0.67 6.22 26.50
CA ASP A 298 -0.65 7.05 27.72
C ASP A 298 -0.68 6.20 29.01
N TYR A 299 -1.39 5.07 28.99
CA TYR A 299 -1.50 4.15 30.14
C TYR A 299 -0.54 2.94 30.06
N ALA A 300 0.41 2.93 29.11
CA ALA A 300 1.36 1.83 28.99
C ALA A 300 2.22 1.70 30.26
N GLY A 301 2.12 0.55 30.94
CA GLY A 301 2.84 0.27 32.19
C GLY A 301 2.24 0.92 33.44
N VAL A 302 1.08 1.57 33.35
CA VAL A 302 0.39 2.17 34.50
C VAL A 302 -0.45 1.10 35.21
N THR A 303 -0.15 0.85 36.49
CA THR A 303 -0.95 -0.04 37.34
C THR A 303 -2.13 0.70 37.95
N GLY A 304 -3.33 0.13 37.86
CA GLY A 304 -4.54 0.67 38.48
C GLY A 304 -5.80 0.39 37.66
N VAL A 305 -6.95 0.73 38.23
CA VAL A 305 -8.25 0.60 37.58
C VAL A 305 -8.93 1.96 37.39
N ASP A 306 -9.80 2.07 36.40
CA ASP A 306 -10.66 3.25 36.20
C ASP A 306 -11.87 3.23 37.14
N SER A 307 -12.72 4.27 37.07
CA SER A 307 -13.91 4.41 37.91
C SER A 307 -14.96 3.31 37.72
N GLU A 308 -14.85 2.51 36.66
CA GLU A 308 -15.73 1.38 36.33
C GLU A 308 -15.06 0.03 36.67
N GLY A 309 -13.90 0.04 37.34
CA GLY A 309 -13.18 -1.18 37.74
C GLY A 309 -12.35 -1.82 36.61
N ARG A 310 -12.20 -1.16 35.45
CA ARG A 310 -11.42 -1.69 34.33
C ARG A 310 -9.95 -1.36 34.46
N GLN A 311 -9.08 -2.24 34.01
CA GLN A 311 -7.64 -1.98 33.99
C GLN A 311 -7.29 -0.75 33.14
N LEU A 312 -6.34 0.05 33.64
CA LEU A 312 -5.82 1.22 32.93
C LEU A 312 -4.93 0.82 31.75
N ASP A 313 -3.95 -0.07 31.98
CA ASP A 313 -3.14 -0.67 30.93
C ASP A 313 -3.91 -1.84 30.27
N ARG A 314 -4.37 -1.63 29.04
CA ARG A 314 -5.18 -2.59 28.28
C ARG A 314 -4.47 -3.12 27.04
N ARG A 315 -3.14 -3.05 27.01
CA ARG A 315 -2.36 -3.56 25.88
C ARG A 315 -2.64 -5.05 25.68
N GLU A 316 -2.91 -5.43 24.42
CA GLU A 316 -3.30 -6.78 23.99
C GLU A 316 -4.67 -7.30 24.49
N PHE A 317 -5.45 -6.53 25.25
CA PHE A 317 -6.73 -7.01 25.77
C PHE A 317 -7.70 -7.34 24.63
N LYS A 318 -7.83 -6.43 23.67
CA LYS A 318 -8.73 -6.56 22.52
C LYS A 318 -8.32 -7.70 21.60
N GLU A 319 -7.03 -7.83 21.32
CA GLU A 319 -6.45 -8.90 20.51
C GLU A 319 -6.67 -10.26 21.18
N THR A 320 -6.49 -10.32 22.50
CA THR A 320 -6.69 -11.52 23.32
C THR A 320 -8.16 -11.96 23.34
N THR A 321 -9.07 -11.07 23.75
CA THR A 321 -10.50 -11.42 23.86
C THR A 321 -11.10 -11.77 22.51
N LYS A 322 -10.69 -11.10 21.43
CA LYS A 322 -11.11 -11.44 20.06
C LYS A 322 -10.62 -12.82 19.62
N SER A 323 -9.37 -13.16 19.95
CA SER A 323 -8.78 -14.46 19.64
C SER A 323 -9.46 -15.60 20.40
N LEU A 324 -9.73 -15.39 21.69
CA LEU A 324 -10.48 -16.32 22.54
C LEU A 324 -11.94 -16.51 22.05
N ARG A 325 -12.64 -15.43 21.68
CA ARG A 325 -14.00 -15.50 21.08
C ARG A 325 -14.01 -16.24 19.74
N TRP A 326 -12.96 -16.05 18.92
CA TRP A 326 -12.81 -16.80 17.67
C TRP A 326 -12.66 -18.31 17.95
N LEU A 327 -11.78 -18.68 18.89
CA LEU A 327 -11.61 -20.06 19.32
C LEU A 327 -12.93 -20.68 19.81
N ALA A 328 -13.68 -19.96 20.64
CA ALA A 328 -15.01 -20.40 21.09
C ALA A 328 -15.98 -20.62 19.92
N THR A 329 -15.95 -19.75 18.91
CA THR A 329 -16.77 -19.91 17.69
C THR A 329 -16.42 -21.18 16.93
N CYS A 330 -15.13 -21.52 16.82
CA CYS A 330 -14.67 -22.77 16.23
C CYS A 330 -15.13 -23.99 17.03
N HIS A 331 -15.02 -23.96 18.37
CA HIS A 331 -15.52 -25.03 19.24
C HIS A 331 -17.03 -25.23 19.10
N MET A 332 -17.83 -24.16 19.09
CA MET A 332 -19.28 -24.25 18.89
C MET A 332 -19.65 -24.86 17.54
N GLY A 333 -18.98 -24.43 16.46
CA GLY A 333 -19.21 -24.97 15.12
C GLY A 333 -18.89 -26.46 15.03
N HIS A 334 -17.83 -26.91 15.69
CA HIS A 334 -17.40 -28.29 15.67
C HIS A 334 -18.25 -29.20 16.57
N TYR A 335 -18.60 -28.74 17.77
CA TYR A 335 -19.46 -29.49 18.68
C TYR A 335 -20.82 -29.78 18.02
N ARG A 336 -21.41 -28.82 17.30
CA ARG A 336 -22.64 -29.03 16.53
C ARG A 336 -22.55 -30.16 15.48
N GLN A 337 -21.35 -30.51 15.03
CA GLN A 337 -21.14 -31.58 14.05
C GLN A 337 -20.85 -32.93 14.70
N LEU A 338 -20.10 -32.95 15.81
CA LEU A 338 -19.58 -34.19 16.41
C LEU A 338 -20.11 -34.51 17.83
N GLY A 339 -20.86 -33.60 18.45
CA GLY A 339 -21.36 -33.74 19.82
C GLY A 339 -20.28 -33.71 20.91
N ARG A 340 -19.09 -33.19 20.59
CA ARG A 340 -17.96 -33.08 21.52
C ARG A 340 -16.99 -31.97 21.14
N TYR A 341 -16.33 -31.39 22.14
CA TYR A 341 -15.21 -30.49 22.00
C TYR A 341 -13.92 -31.23 21.65
N ARG A 342 -12.98 -30.50 21.05
CA ARG A 342 -11.81 -31.07 20.39
C ARG A 342 -10.51 -30.59 21.05
N PRO A 343 -9.61 -31.49 21.51
CA PRO A 343 -8.37 -31.12 22.18
C PRO A 343 -7.30 -30.56 21.24
N ASP A 344 -7.35 -30.92 19.94
CA ASP A 344 -6.40 -30.46 18.91
C ASP A 344 -6.84 -29.16 18.21
N MET A 345 -7.87 -28.46 18.69
CA MET A 345 -8.43 -27.27 18.00
C MET A 345 -7.39 -26.19 17.67
N LEU A 346 -6.44 -25.88 18.58
CA LEU A 346 -5.39 -24.89 18.28
C LEU A 346 -4.54 -25.29 17.07
N THR A 347 -4.20 -26.58 16.94
CA THR A 347 -3.43 -27.11 15.79
C THR A 347 -4.24 -27.11 14.49
N VAL A 348 -5.56 -27.24 14.57
CA VAL A 348 -6.44 -27.20 13.40
C VAL A 348 -6.53 -25.78 12.81
N ILE A 349 -6.28 -24.74 13.61
CA ILE A 349 -6.39 -23.35 13.21
C ILE A 349 -5.01 -22.66 13.11
N GLU A 350 -3.93 -23.44 12.91
CA GLU A 350 -2.49 -23.05 12.95
C GLU A 350 -1.99 -22.05 11.87
N ASP A 351 -2.86 -21.30 11.17
CA ASP A 351 -2.39 -20.20 10.31
C ASP A 351 -1.96 -18.99 11.18
N PRO A 352 -0.76 -18.39 10.98
CA PRO A 352 -0.35 -17.15 11.65
C PRO A 352 -1.35 -15.99 11.52
N ARG A 353 -2.29 -16.08 10.57
CA ARG A 353 -3.38 -15.10 10.37
C ARG A 353 -4.61 -15.34 11.23
N THR A 354 -4.66 -16.45 11.96
CA THR A 354 -5.81 -16.86 12.77
C THR A 354 -6.06 -15.93 13.96
N PHE A 355 -4.99 -15.43 14.58
CA PHE A 355 -5.05 -14.54 15.74
C PHE A 355 -4.45 -13.17 15.41
N PRO A 356 -5.17 -12.35 14.62
CA PRO A 356 -4.64 -11.08 14.14
C PRO A 356 -4.33 -10.13 15.31
N GLY A 357 -3.07 -9.72 15.41
CA GLY A 357 -2.58 -8.79 16.43
C GLY A 357 -1.80 -9.45 17.57
N LEU A 358 -1.76 -10.78 17.64
CA LEU A 358 -0.91 -11.52 18.59
C LEU A 358 0.43 -11.95 17.96
N PRO A 359 1.48 -12.19 18.76
CA PRO A 359 2.74 -12.78 18.29
C PRO A 359 2.53 -14.20 17.70
N GLU A 360 3.51 -14.69 16.94
CA GLU A 360 3.49 -16.08 16.41
C GLU A 360 3.36 -17.11 17.56
N ASP A 361 4.11 -16.92 18.64
CA ASP A 361 3.85 -17.60 19.91
C ASP A 361 2.79 -16.82 20.68
N HIS A 362 1.53 -17.11 20.38
CA HIS A 362 0.38 -16.38 20.89
C HIS A 362 0.11 -16.64 22.39
N GLY A 363 0.70 -17.67 23.02
CA GLY A 363 0.55 -17.94 24.45
C GLY A 363 -0.87 -18.28 24.90
N ILE A 364 -1.68 -18.90 24.03
CA ILE A 364 -3.03 -19.40 24.37
C ILE A 364 -2.88 -20.84 24.82
N HIS A 365 -3.31 -21.13 26.04
CA HIS A 365 -3.37 -22.47 26.60
C HIS A 365 -4.81 -22.95 26.53
N MET A 366 -5.04 -24.16 26.03
CA MET A 366 -6.38 -24.73 25.87
C MET A 366 -6.44 -26.13 26.45
N HIS A 367 -7.53 -26.41 27.14
CA HIS A 367 -7.81 -27.68 27.78
C HIS A 367 -9.21 -28.16 27.38
N VAL A 368 -9.34 -29.47 27.21
CA VAL A 368 -10.60 -30.15 26.95
C VAL A 368 -10.65 -31.36 27.86
N THR A 369 -11.78 -31.60 28.51
CA THR A 369 -11.97 -32.77 29.36
C THR A 369 -11.91 -34.07 28.56
N ALA A 370 -11.59 -35.19 29.22
CA ALA A 370 -11.41 -36.48 28.55
C ALA A 370 -12.70 -36.99 27.84
N ASP A 371 -13.87 -36.61 28.34
CA ASP A 371 -15.18 -36.88 27.75
C ASP A 371 -15.55 -35.93 26.58
N GLY A 372 -14.76 -34.87 26.38
CA GLY A 372 -15.00 -33.85 25.37
C GLY A 372 -16.24 -32.99 25.63
N GLN A 373 -16.77 -32.97 26.86
CA GLN A 373 -18.00 -32.23 27.18
C GLN A 373 -17.73 -30.85 27.79
N CYS A 374 -16.50 -30.58 28.23
CA CYS A 374 -16.08 -29.27 28.72
C CYS A 374 -14.76 -28.85 28.08
N TRP A 375 -14.60 -27.54 27.86
CA TRP A 375 -13.35 -26.96 27.41
C TRP A 375 -13.13 -25.58 28.01
N TRP A 376 -11.88 -25.17 28.12
CA TRP A 376 -11.52 -23.81 28.44
C TRP A 376 -10.18 -23.45 27.82
N ALA A 377 -10.00 -22.17 27.56
CA ALA A 377 -8.73 -21.63 27.10
C ALA A 377 -8.44 -20.31 27.79
N TRP A 378 -7.18 -20.04 28.06
CA TRP A 378 -6.74 -18.81 28.69
C TRP A 378 -5.46 -18.28 28.04
N ARG A 379 -5.23 -16.97 28.19
CA ARG A 379 -4.01 -16.30 27.77
C ARG A 379 -3.63 -15.23 28.78
N ARG A 380 -2.34 -15.14 29.09
CA ARG A 380 -1.75 -14.01 29.82
C ARG A 380 -1.25 -12.96 28.84
N THR A 381 -1.70 -11.72 29.03
CA THR A 381 -1.29 -10.55 28.23
C THR A 381 0.08 -10.03 28.66
N ILE A 382 0.66 -9.12 27.87
CA ILE A 382 1.93 -8.44 28.23
C ILE A 382 1.86 -7.65 29.54
N THR A 383 0.66 -7.26 30.00
CA THR A 383 0.48 -6.56 31.28
C THR A 383 0.47 -7.51 32.48
N GLY A 384 0.45 -8.83 32.22
CA GLY A 384 0.29 -9.87 33.23
C GLY A 384 -1.16 -10.26 33.52
N TRP A 385 -2.15 -9.49 33.03
CA TRP A 385 -3.57 -9.80 33.17
C TRP A 385 -3.94 -11.01 32.32
N CYS A 386 -4.76 -11.90 32.86
CA CYS A 386 -5.22 -13.13 32.22
C CYS A 386 -6.67 -12.98 31.75
N PHE A 387 -6.96 -13.54 30.57
CA PHE A 387 -8.31 -13.71 30.06
C PHE A 387 -8.56 -15.19 29.78
N ALA A 388 -9.74 -15.70 30.13
CA ALA A 388 -10.15 -17.06 29.78
C ALA A 388 -11.59 -17.15 29.27
N ILE A 389 -11.82 -18.05 28.31
CA ILE A 389 -13.15 -18.40 27.80
C ILE A 389 -13.32 -19.91 27.84
N GLY A 390 -14.52 -20.39 28.12
CA GLY A 390 -14.78 -21.82 28.16
C GLY A 390 -16.26 -22.17 28.07
N ALA A 391 -16.55 -23.46 28.09
CA ALA A 391 -17.89 -24.01 28.23
C ALA A 391 -17.83 -25.25 29.13
N ALA A 392 -18.75 -25.34 30.08
CA ALA A 392 -18.98 -26.48 30.95
C ALA A 392 -20.01 -27.46 30.36
N GLU A 393 -20.91 -26.96 29.51
CA GLU A 393 -21.99 -27.73 28.87
C GLU A 393 -22.01 -27.57 27.34
N GLU A 394 -23.03 -28.13 26.68
CA GLU A 394 -23.20 -28.01 25.23
C GLU A 394 -23.44 -26.56 24.77
N PRO A 395 -23.01 -26.17 23.55
CA PRO A 395 -23.28 -24.84 23.01
C PRO A 395 -24.79 -24.53 22.99
N PRO A 396 -25.21 -23.31 23.36
CA PRO A 396 -24.39 -22.10 23.38
C PRO A 396 -23.74 -21.77 24.74
N ASP A 397 -23.43 -22.73 25.61
CA ASP A 397 -22.73 -22.43 26.87
C ASP A 397 -21.40 -21.67 26.68
N GLN A 398 -21.22 -20.57 27.43
CA GLN A 398 -20.05 -19.71 27.35
C GLN A 398 -19.78 -19.00 28.68
N TRP A 399 -18.59 -19.22 29.21
CA TRP A 399 -18.06 -18.61 30.41
C TRP A 399 -16.89 -17.70 30.06
N LEU A 400 -16.81 -16.57 30.75
CA LEU A 400 -15.76 -15.57 30.58
C LEU A 400 -15.07 -15.36 31.92
N TYR A 401 -13.79 -15.05 31.88
CA TYR A 401 -12.97 -14.79 33.05
C TYR A 401 -11.89 -13.77 32.72
N ASP A 402 -11.67 -12.81 33.60
CA ASP A 402 -10.58 -11.86 33.57
C ASP A 402 -10.01 -11.67 34.99
N GLY A 403 -8.69 -11.75 35.12
CA GLY A 403 -8.07 -11.74 36.44
C GLY A 403 -6.54 -11.75 36.42
N PRO A 404 -5.89 -11.62 37.60
CA PRO A 404 -4.44 -11.55 37.71
C PRO A 404 -3.74 -12.90 37.46
N GLU A 405 -4.43 -14.01 37.71
CA GLU A 405 -3.92 -15.38 37.54
C GLU A 405 -4.81 -16.15 36.57
N PRO A 406 -4.33 -17.22 35.92
CA PRO A 406 -5.18 -18.06 35.08
C PRO A 406 -6.12 -18.90 35.96
N PRO A 407 -7.28 -19.32 35.41
CA PRO A 407 -8.18 -20.23 36.11
C PRO A 407 -7.48 -21.56 36.38
N GLU A 408 -7.73 -22.14 37.57
CA GLU A 408 -7.14 -23.40 38.02
C GLU A 408 -7.88 -24.61 37.46
N GLY A 409 -9.15 -24.44 37.07
CA GLY A 409 -10.01 -25.52 36.61
C GLY A 409 -11.05 -25.10 35.56
N PRO A 410 -11.90 -26.07 35.16
CA PRO A 410 -12.95 -25.82 34.19
C PRO A 410 -14.04 -24.88 34.75
N PRO A 411 -14.76 -24.15 33.87
CA PRO A 411 -15.94 -23.39 34.25
C PRO A 411 -16.99 -24.27 34.95
N GLY A 412 -17.77 -23.66 35.85
CA GLY A 412 -18.77 -24.34 36.68
C GLY A 412 -18.21 -25.16 37.85
N HIS A 413 -16.91 -25.45 37.89
CA HIS A 413 -16.24 -26.09 39.02
C HIS A 413 -15.27 -25.13 39.72
N ASP A 414 -14.52 -24.37 38.94
CA ASP A 414 -13.65 -23.32 39.47
C ASP A 414 -14.50 -22.06 39.75
N PRO A 415 -14.61 -21.61 41.02
CA PRO A 415 -15.43 -20.47 41.39
C PRO A 415 -14.93 -19.14 40.83
N GLN A 416 -13.71 -19.10 40.25
CA GLN A 416 -13.16 -17.89 39.64
C GLN A 416 -13.93 -17.44 38.39
N TRP A 417 -14.64 -18.33 37.70
CA TRP A 417 -15.37 -18.03 36.46
C TRP A 417 -16.71 -17.28 36.66
N GLY A 418 -17.13 -17.01 37.90
CA GLY A 418 -18.39 -16.35 38.23
C GLY A 418 -19.56 -17.31 38.51
N ASP A 419 -20.77 -16.74 38.62
CA ASP A 419 -21.96 -17.44 39.12
C ASP A 419 -22.75 -18.18 38.01
N GLY A 420 -22.44 -17.94 36.73
CA GLY A 420 -23.14 -18.58 35.61
C GLY A 420 -22.60 -18.18 34.23
N PRO A 421 -23.00 -18.90 33.17
CA PRO A 421 -22.61 -18.56 31.81
C PRO A 421 -23.20 -17.21 31.38
N PHE A 422 -22.47 -16.51 30.52
CA PHE A 422 -22.80 -15.15 30.04
C PHE A 422 -22.87 -14.06 31.13
N ASP A 423 -22.34 -14.29 32.32
CA ASP A 423 -22.21 -13.25 33.32
C ASP A 423 -21.08 -12.28 32.95
N LEU A 424 -21.46 -11.09 32.47
CA LEU A 424 -20.54 -10.00 32.17
C LEU A 424 -20.41 -9.01 33.33
N ALA A 425 -21.24 -9.13 34.37
CA ALA A 425 -21.26 -8.15 35.46
C ALA A 425 -19.98 -8.18 36.28
N ASN A 426 -19.33 -9.35 36.34
CA ASN A 426 -18.10 -9.58 37.08
C ASN A 426 -16.83 -9.44 36.21
N GLU A 427 -16.98 -9.15 34.92
CA GLU A 427 -15.91 -9.28 33.91
C GLU A 427 -15.72 -7.99 33.10
N PRO A 428 -15.29 -6.88 33.74
CA PRO A 428 -15.37 -5.54 33.18
C PRO A 428 -14.37 -5.30 32.02
N ASN A 429 -13.38 -6.19 31.82
CA ASN A 429 -12.35 -6.01 30.81
C ASN A 429 -12.63 -6.71 29.47
N TRP A 430 -13.71 -7.51 29.37
CA TRP A 430 -14.11 -8.31 28.19
C TRP A 430 -14.73 -7.57 26.99
#